data_AF-A0A9E1WF10-F1
#
_entry.id   AF-A0A9E1WF10-F1
#
_cell.length_a   1.000
_cell.length_b   1.000
_cell.length_c   1.000
_cell.angle_alpha   90.00
_cell.angle_beta   90.00
_cell.angle_gamma   90.00
#
_symmetry.space_group_name_H-M   'P 1'
#
loop_
_entity.id
_entity.type
_entity.pdbx_description
1 polymer ?
#
loop_
_entity_poly.entity_id
_entity_poly.type
_entity_poly.pdbx_seq_one_letter_code
_entity_poly.pdbx_strand_id
1 'polypeptide(L)'
;MNSLSGRDFDRILIPDGHEQCQEVKSKLNRILSNETKIYCSTAMRTRQTAGLIFGNQKLVGYFEELYLSNKETILEFICSQE
;
A
#
# COMPACT_ATOMS: atom_id res chain seq x y z
N MET A 1 3.03 22.62 -9.91
CA MET A 1 2.64 22.57 -8.48
C MET A 1 1.12 22.58 -8.39
N ASN A 2 0.57 21.81 -7.46
CA ASN A 2 -0.84 21.72 -7.03
C ASN A 2 -1.71 20.64 -7.69
N SER A 3 -1.59 19.43 -7.15
CA SER A 3 -2.64 18.40 -7.03
C SER A 3 -3.82 18.89 -6.15
N LEU A 4 -4.43 20.03 -6.50
CA LEU A 4 -5.61 20.61 -5.82
C LEU A 4 -6.92 19.89 -6.17
N SER A 5 -6.90 18.56 -6.22
CA SER A 5 -8.12 17.80 -6.05
C SER A 5 -7.81 16.60 -5.18
N GLY A 6 -8.13 16.68 -3.89
CA GLY A 6 -8.18 15.52 -2.99
C GLY A 6 -9.00 14.35 -3.57
N ARG A 7 -9.79 14.58 -4.62
CA ARG A 7 -10.58 13.59 -5.34
C ARG A 7 -9.89 12.26 -5.68
N ASP A 8 -8.61 12.21 -6.08
CA ASP A 8 -7.96 10.90 -6.36
C ASP A 8 -7.30 10.31 -5.11
N PHE A 9 -6.52 11.10 -4.38
CA PHE A 9 -5.82 10.66 -3.18
C PHE A 9 -6.80 10.12 -2.11
N ASP A 10 -7.96 10.78 -1.99
CA ASP A 10 -9.05 10.44 -1.08
C ASP A 10 -10.03 9.40 -1.65
N ARG A 11 -9.72 8.75 -2.78
CA ARG A 11 -10.59 7.66 -3.26
C ARG A 11 -10.53 6.50 -2.29
N ILE A 12 -11.72 6.05 -1.90
CA ILE A 12 -11.91 4.83 -1.15
C ILE A 12 -11.92 3.62 -2.09
N LEU A 13 -11.47 2.49 -1.56
CA LEU A 13 -11.61 1.19 -2.19
C LEU A 13 -13.11 0.87 -2.35
N ILE A 14 -13.48 0.33 -3.51
CA ILE A 14 -14.87 -0.10 -3.77
C ILE A 14 -15.16 -1.47 -3.11
N PRO A 15 -16.43 -1.85 -2.90
CA PRO A 15 -16.79 -3.12 -2.24
C PRO A 15 -16.12 -4.36 -2.84
N ASP A 16 -16.14 -4.53 -4.16
CA ASP A 16 -15.47 -5.65 -4.84
C ASP A 16 -13.97 -5.71 -4.55
N GLY A 17 -13.33 -4.54 -4.39
CA GLY A 17 -11.92 -4.45 -4.01
C GLY A 17 -11.67 -4.97 -2.59
N HIS A 18 -12.64 -4.88 -1.69
CA HIS A 18 -12.53 -5.45 -0.35
C HIS A 18 -12.52 -6.99 -0.40
N GLU A 19 -13.37 -7.59 -1.23
CA GLU A 19 -13.41 -9.05 -1.43
C GLU A 19 -12.09 -9.56 -2.02
N GLN A 20 -11.56 -8.87 -3.03
CA GLN A 20 -10.25 -9.17 -3.62
C GLN A 20 -9.12 -9.11 -2.58
N CYS A 21 -9.17 -8.14 -1.66
CA CYS A 21 -8.17 -8.05 -0.58
C CYS A 21 -8.22 -9.28 0.35
N GLN A 22 -9.39 -9.86 0.61
CA GLN A 22 -9.49 -11.08 1.43
C GLN A 22 -8.86 -12.29 0.72
N GLU A 23 -9.04 -12.42 -0.59
CA GLU A 23 -8.39 -13.48 -1.36
C GLU A 23 -6.87 -13.33 -1.32
N VAL A 24 -6.36 -12.12 -1.55
CA VAL A 24 -4.92 -11.82 -1.52
C VAL A 24 -4.32 -12.08 -0.14
N LYS A 25 -5.01 -11.68 0.94
CA LYS A 25 -4.61 -11.94 2.33
C LYS A 25 -4.33 -13.41 2.59
N SER A 26 -5.24 -14.29 2.13
CA SER A 26 -5.13 -15.73 2.34
C SER A 26 -3.87 -16.32 1.68
N LYS A 27 -3.43 -15.74 0.55
CA LYS A 27 -2.24 -16.16 -0.19
C LYS A 27 -0.97 -15.58 0.43
N LEU A 28 -0.95 -14.29 0.73
CA LEU A 28 0.25 -13.61 1.26
C LEU A 28 0.64 -14.11 2.65
N ASN A 29 -0.31 -14.46 3.51
CA ASN A 29 -0.01 -15.00 4.84
C ASN A 29 0.76 -16.34 4.80
N ARG A 30 0.78 -17.03 3.66
CA ARG A 30 1.58 -18.26 3.46
C ARG A 30 2.98 -17.99 2.94
N ILE A 31 3.24 -16.78 2.43
CA ILE A 31 4.48 -16.42 1.73
C ILE A 31 5.33 -15.48 2.60
N LEU A 32 4.70 -14.51 3.26
CA LEU A 32 5.40 -13.45 3.97
C LEU A 32 5.86 -13.90 5.36
N SER A 33 7.15 -13.75 5.63
CA SER A 33 7.74 -13.97 6.95
C SER A 33 7.46 -12.78 7.89
N ASN A 34 7.78 -12.91 9.17
CA ASN A 34 7.69 -11.81 10.14
C ASN A 34 8.72 -10.70 9.89
N GLU A 35 9.77 -10.98 9.13
CA GLU A 35 10.81 -10.02 8.77
C GLU A 35 10.47 -9.23 7.50
N THR A 36 9.37 -9.58 6.82
CA THR A 36 8.93 -8.87 5.62
C THR A 36 8.53 -7.44 5.98
N LYS A 37 9.29 -6.46 5.50
CA LYS A 37 8.95 -5.04 5.56
C LYS A 37 7.90 -4.72 4.50
N ILE A 38 6.87 -3.95 4.87
CA ILE A 38 5.78 -3.55 3.96
C ILE A 38 5.80 -2.03 3.83
N TYR A 39 5.91 -1.56 2.60
CA TYR A 39 5.92 -0.14 2.27
C TYR A 39 4.73 0.18 1.36
N CYS A 40 4.04 1.26 1.65
CA CYS A 40 2.76 1.58 1.03
C CYS A 40 2.64 3.08 0.75
N SER A 41 1.95 3.44 -0.32
CA SER A 41 1.54 4.82 -0.54
C SER A 41 0.57 5.29 0.55
N THR A 42 0.62 6.58 0.86
CA THR A 42 -0.24 7.28 1.81
C THR A 42 -1.68 7.50 1.31
N ALA A 43 -1.98 7.23 0.04
CA ALA A 43 -3.33 7.36 -0.51
C ALA A 43 -4.37 6.49 0.21
N MET A 44 -5.61 6.96 0.28
CA MET A 44 -6.64 6.30 1.10
C MET A 44 -6.92 4.85 0.66
N ARG A 45 -7.08 4.61 -0.65
CA ARG A 45 -7.28 3.26 -1.19
C ARG A 45 -6.15 2.30 -0.82
N THR A 46 -4.89 2.75 -0.86
CA THR A 46 -3.73 1.88 -0.57
C THR A 46 -3.61 1.61 0.93
N ARG A 47 -3.94 2.59 1.79
CA ARG A 47 -4.10 2.39 3.24
C ARG A 47 -5.18 1.35 3.55
N GLN A 48 -6.34 1.44 2.90
CA GLN A 48 -7.44 0.49 3.07
C GLN A 48 -7.04 -0.91 2.60
N THR A 49 -6.42 -1.04 1.42
CA THR A 49 -5.88 -2.31 0.92
C THR A 49 -4.91 -2.94 1.93
N ALA A 50 -3.93 -2.17 2.41
CA ALA A 50 -2.96 -2.64 3.39
C ALA A 50 -3.63 -3.06 4.71
N GLY A 51 -4.58 -2.27 5.22
CA GLY A 51 -5.33 -2.58 6.44
C GLY A 51 -6.16 -3.86 6.32
N LEU A 52 -6.80 -4.09 5.18
CA LEU A 52 -7.57 -5.31 4.95
C LEU A 52 -6.68 -6.56 4.86
N ILE A 53 -5.57 -6.46 4.13
CA ILE A 53 -4.64 -7.57 3.92
C ILE A 53 -3.88 -7.90 5.20
N PHE A 54 -3.22 -6.90 5.79
CA PHE A 54 -2.27 -7.14 6.88
C PHE A 54 -2.87 -6.93 8.27
N GLY A 55 -3.88 -6.07 8.41
CA GLY A 55 -4.46 -5.71 9.71
C GLY A 55 -3.37 -5.35 10.74
N ASN A 56 -3.48 -5.91 11.94
CA ASN A 56 -2.48 -5.75 12.99
C ASN A 56 -1.36 -6.81 12.95
N GLN A 57 -1.33 -7.69 11.93
CA GLN A 57 -0.39 -8.81 11.86
C GLN A 57 1.00 -8.39 11.36
N LYS A 58 1.10 -7.25 10.66
CA LYS A 58 2.36 -6.72 10.11
C LYS A 58 2.41 -5.21 10.27
N LEU A 59 3.61 -4.67 10.44
CA LEU A 59 3.85 -3.23 10.42
C LEU A 59 3.93 -2.74 8.98
N VAL A 60 3.16 -1.70 8.65
CA VAL A 60 3.15 -1.06 7.33
C VAL A 60 3.70 0.35 7.45
N GLY A 61 4.77 0.65 6.72
CA GLY A 61 5.27 2.02 6.55
C GLY A 61 4.54 2.73 5.42
N TYR A 62 4.19 4.00 5.63
CA TYR A 62 3.45 4.81 4.65
C TYR A 62 4.29 5.99 4.17
N PHE A 63 4.40 6.14 2.85
CA PHE A 63 5.30 7.11 2.22
C PHE A 63 4.58 7.89 1.11
N GLU A 64 4.67 9.22 1.17
CA GLU A 64 4.08 10.12 0.16
C GLU A 64 4.75 9.94 -1.21
N GLU A 65 6.05 9.67 -1.23
CA GLU A 65 6.83 9.49 -2.47
C GLU A 65 6.40 8.27 -3.30
N LEU A 66 5.66 7.34 -2.71
CA LEU A 66 5.06 6.19 -3.41
C LEU A 66 3.69 6.52 -4.04
N TYR A 67 3.11 7.69 -3.77
CA TYR A 67 1.88 8.13 -4.43
C TYR A 67 2.18 8.69 -5.82
N LEU A 68 1.58 8.11 -6.87
CA LEU A 68 1.81 8.47 -8.28
C LEU A 68 3.30 8.48 -8.66
N SER A 69 4.10 7.62 -8.03
CA SER A 69 5.52 7.44 -8.31
C SER A 69 5.73 6.82 -9.69
N ASN A 70 6.83 7.19 -10.33
CA ASN A 70 7.33 6.46 -11.50
C ASN A 70 8.20 5.26 -11.05
N LYS A 71 8.68 4.50 -12.02
CA LYS A 71 9.52 3.32 -11.79
C LYS A 71 10.84 3.69 -11.12
N GLU A 72 11.47 4.76 -11.58
CA GLU A 72 12.78 5.22 -11.10
C GLU A 72 12.71 5.55 -9.61
N THR A 73 11.70 6.31 -9.18
CA THR A 73 11.45 6.64 -7.77
C THR A 73 11.19 5.40 -6.92
N ILE A 74 10.45 4.41 -7.42
CA ILE A 74 10.22 3.15 -6.68
C ILE A 74 11.54 2.39 -6.48
N LEU A 75 12.39 2.30 -7.50
CA LEU A 75 13.67 1.59 -7.40
C LEU A 75 14.63 2.31 -6.45
N GLU A 76 14.73 3.64 -6.54
CA GLU A 76 15.52 4.46 -5.62
C GLU A 76 15.03 4.31 -4.18
N PHE A 77 13.71 4.33 -3.97
CA PHE A 77 13.12 4.08 -2.66
C PHE A 77 13.52 2.71 -2.13
N ILE A 78 13.40 1.63 -2.92
CA ILE A 78 13.77 0.28 -2.48
C ILE A 78 15.25 0.23 -2.07
N CYS A 79 16.14 0.80 -2.88
CA CYS A 79 17.58 0.84 -2.58
C CYS A 79 17.91 1.67 -1.32
N SER A 80 17.08 2.65 -0.95
CA SER A 80 17.30 3.45 0.27
C SER A 80 16.82 2.79 1.56
N GLN A 81 16.13 1.64 1.47
CA GLN A 81 15.65 0.87 2.62
C GLN A 81 16.62 -0.22 3.12
N GLU A 82 17.77 -0.35 2.46
CA GLU A 82 18.92 -1.16 2.90
C GLU A 82 19.56 -0.57 4.16
#